data_AF-A0A4U0TWU1-F1
#
_entry.id   AF-A0A4U0TWU1-F1
#
_cell.length_a   1.000
_cell.length_b   1.000
_cell.length_c   1.000
_cell.angle_alpha   90.00
_cell.angle_beta   90.00
_cell.angle_gamma   90.00
#
_symmetry.space_group_name_H-M   'P 1'
#
loop_
_entity.id
_entity.type
_entity.pdbx_description
1 polymer ?
#
loop_
_entity_poly.entity_id
_entity_poly.type
_entity_poly.pdbx_seq_one_letter_code
_entity_poly.pdbx_strand_id
1 'polypeptide(L)'
;MAGVIPGPGKIAGGLNTADVVRSMSLDAGHAKTAEAVDDVATGTSTGIRQRTWGLSARVDPTVTFEEYVYWAEVEREIEHEDNKKFNAKRGPRNLTNIIKGRFSTGKSDEQKQAEQEQERRERERAAQSLDEDKRTDDKHMMHVAAPGSPNDAIRVTDEEWRTAARALRTASWGTIFYLVTTDILGWSSCPFVFATVGYGAGVALYIVFGLFAGFSGYAIWRVFLGLDSSRYPMLSFGDTYFRIYGSKARHFINVTQSVQQFFTVAVLILGNSTTIAQINKSQICFVAVMIIVMVVGMVVGSIRSLQRLGWLCNASVWLNIVSFIIIMYASNNNAIDYEVVTKSTLIKTIEPVKTFAGQPPAQYQQQATGFASQFNAVDSMVYAYSGALLFVAFLGEMRNPWDFWKGIFLAQTFICFVYLLFGAYVYSNFGQYSASNIGNVIQPYSLQTAGNVLSLLTGFIAVFLYFNIGMKTIYLEVFQEIFHFPPITTNKGKVMWYALGPVYWILAFIVAAAVPNLSGIVNFVGGLFGLNFTYTFPGLMFVGYLVQRGAALPGEGFDPVTGQTTRLDTGVKRWLRGYKKYFFLNTFTSVYVLCGLACSGMGTWAAVEGLIAVFGPGGTVATSFGCPVPV
;
A
#
# COMPACT_ATOMS: atom_id res chain seq x y z
N MET A 1 -45.62 -33.18 0.54
CA MET A 1 -45.36 -34.64 0.55
C MET A 1 -43.86 -34.85 0.46
N ALA A 2 -43.36 -35.76 1.28
CA ALA A 2 -41.96 -35.99 1.59
C ALA A 2 -41.10 -36.38 0.37
N GLY A 3 -39.85 -35.90 0.35
CA GLY A 3 -38.76 -36.45 -0.47
C GLY A 3 -37.67 -36.96 0.46
N VAL A 4 -37.50 -38.27 0.49
CA VAL A 4 -36.66 -39.06 1.39
C VAL A 4 -35.17 -38.92 1.04
N ILE A 5 -34.34 -38.80 2.08
CA ILE A 5 -32.88 -38.84 2.06
C ILE A 5 -32.40 -40.28 1.76
N PRO A 6 -31.28 -40.46 1.04
CA PRO A 6 -30.34 -41.51 1.40
C PRO A 6 -29.00 -40.92 1.86
N GLY A 7 -28.60 -41.34 3.05
CA GLY A 7 -27.28 -41.11 3.64
C GLY A 7 -26.20 -42.07 3.09
N PRO A 8 -25.01 -42.04 3.68
CA PRO A 8 -23.73 -42.21 2.98
C PRO A 8 -23.20 -43.65 2.99
N GLY A 9 -22.52 -44.06 1.92
CA GLY A 9 -21.56 -45.17 1.99
C GLY A 9 -21.48 -46.09 0.77
N LYS A 10 -20.38 -45.93 0.01
CA LYS A 10 -19.58 -46.95 -0.71
C LYS A 10 -20.29 -47.88 -1.71
N ILE A 11 -20.04 -47.65 -3.01
CA ILE A 11 -19.65 -48.70 -3.97
C ILE A 11 -18.54 -48.15 -4.88
N ALA A 12 -17.57 -49.01 -5.18
CA ALA A 12 -16.19 -48.73 -5.56
C ALA A 12 -15.96 -48.29 -7.02
N GLY A 13 -14.91 -47.49 -7.19
CA GLY A 13 -14.32 -47.03 -8.44
C GLY A 13 -13.31 -45.94 -8.11
N GLY A 14 -12.18 -46.31 -7.50
CA GLY A 14 -11.16 -45.38 -7.03
C GLY A 14 -10.54 -44.59 -8.18
N LEU A 15 -10.99 -43.37 -8.37
CA LEU A 15 -10.34 -42.36 -9.19
C LEU A 15 -10.10 -41.12 -8.33
N ASN A 16 -8.86 -40.66 -8.30
CA ASN A 16 -8.44 -39.48 -7.57
C ASN A 16 -9.15 -38.25 -8.18
N THR A 17 -9.46 -37.24 -7.37
CA THR A 17 -10.07 -35.98 -7.83
C THR A 17 -9.17 -35.26 -8.85
N ALA A 18 -7.86 -35.56 -8.86
CA ALA A 18 -6.92 -35.15 -9.90
C ALA A 18 -7.24 -35.72 -11.30
N ASP A 19 -7.75 -36.94 -11.39
CA ASP A 19 -8.05 -37.62 -12.67
C ASP A 19 -9.38 -37.16 -13.27
N VAL A 20 -10.33 -36.76 -12.42
CA VAL A 20 -11.62 -36.16 -12.85
C VAL A 20 -11.41 -34.71 -13.36
N VAL A 21 -10.37 -34.03 -12.89
CA VAL A 21 -9.98 -32.69 -13.40
C VAL A 21 -9.12 -32.81 -14.66
N ARG A 22 -8.23 -33.82 -14.75
CA ARG A 22 -7.53 -34.16 -16.01
C ARG A 22 -8.49 -34.48 -17.16
N SER A 23 -9.67 -35.06 -16.88
CA SER A 23 -10.64 -35.44 -17.90
C SER A 23 -11.58 -34.30 -18.34
N MET A 24 -11.58 -33.15 -17.64
CA MET A 24 -12.43 -31.99 -17.97
C MET A 24 -11.68 -30.80 -18.61
N SER A 25 -10.38 -30.92 -18.93
CA SER A 25 -9.55 -29.79 -19.37
C SER A 25 -8.48 -30.19 -20.40
N LEU A 26 -8.89 -30.37 -21.66
CA LEU A 26 -7.97 -30.51 -22.79
C LEU A 26 -7.45 -29.12 -23.21
N ASP A 27 -6.40 -28.64 -22.54
CA ASP A 27 -5.54 -27.55 -23.03
C ASP A 27 -4.07 -27.87 -22.67
N ALA A 28 -3.19 -27.88 -23.68
CA ALA A 28 -1.79 -28.32 -23.57
C ALA A 28 -0.90 -27.43 -22.67
N GLY A 29 -1.38 -26.24 -22.29
CA GLY A 29 -0.66 -25.30 -21.41
C GLY A 29 -0.59 -25.76 -19.95
N HIS A 30 -1.64 -26.40 -19.43
CA HIS A 30 -1.73 -26.76 -18.02
C HIS A 30 -0.98 -28.05 -17.66
N ALA A 31 -0.70 -28.92 -18.63
CA ALA A 31 0.09 -30.14 -18.39
C ALA A 31 1.56 -29.80 -18.07
N LYS A 32 2.10 -28.78 -18.76
CA LYS A 32 3.47 -28.29 -18.53
C LYS A 32 3.62 -27.53 -17.22
N THR A 33 2.59 -26.81 -16.77
CA THR A 33 2.59 -26.20 -15.43
C THR A 33 2.46 -27.26 -14.34
N ALA A 34 1.59 -28.26 -14.51
CA ALA A 34 1.46 -29.36 -13.53
C ALA A 34 2.75 -30.20 -13.39
N GLU A 35 3.42 -30.55 -14.49
CA GLU A 35 4.71 -31.25 -14.48
C GLU A 35 5.81 -30.39 -13.84
N ALA A 36 5.83 -29.09 -14.16
CA ALA A 36 6.75 -28.17 -13.51
C ALA A 36 6.44 -27.96 -12.02
N VAL A 37 5.18 -27.96 -11.59
CA VAL A 37 4.79 -27.90 -10.18
C VAL A 37 5.32 -29.13 -9.44
N ASP A 38 5.18 -30.32 -10.00
CA ASP A 38 5.71 -31.55 -9.41
C ASP A 38 7.25 -31.52 -9.33
N ASP A 39 7.96 -31.12 -10.39
CA ASP A 39 9.43 -30.99 -10.41
C ASP A 39 9.96 -29.94 -9.42
N VAL A 40 9.23 -28.83 -9.30
CA VAL A 40 9.54 -27.67 -8.43
C VAL A 40 9.21 -27.98 -6.96
N ALA A 41 8.16 -28.77 -6.69
CA ALA A 41 7.73 -29.17 -5.36
C ALA A 41 8.55 -30.32 -4.77
N THR A 42 9.14 -31.17 -5.61
CA THR A 42 9.93 -32.35 -5.19
C THR A 42 11.44 -32.09 -5.15
N GLY A 43 11.90 -30.92 -5.64
CA GLY A 43 13.32 -30.55 -5.65
C GLY A 43 14.18 -31.35 -6.64
N THR A 44 13.55 -32.15 -7.51
CA THR A 44 14.21 -33.17 -8.33
C THR A 44 14.80 -32.63 -9.64
N SER A 45 14.81 -31.32 -9.88
CA SER A 45 15.03 -30.77 -11.23
C SER A 45 16.45 -31.04 -11.79
N THR A 46 16.61 -32.14 -12.53
CA THR A 46 17.70 -32.35 -13.48
C THR A 46 17.35 -31.62 -14.78
N GLY A 47 17.70 -30.33 -14.89
CA GLY A 47 17.70 -29.63 -16.18
C GLY A 47 17.06 -28.23 -16.23
N ILE A 48 16.44 -27.73 -15.16
CA ILE A 48 15.91 -26.35 -15.15
C ILE A 48 17.08 -25.36 -15.01
N ARG A 49 17.13 -24.34 -15.87
CA ARG A 49 18.18 -23.31 -15.79
C ARG A 49 18.07 -22.53 -14.48
N GLN A 50 19.10 -22.66 -13.65
CA GLN A 50 19.27 -21.95 -12.39
C GLN A 50 19.80 -20.53 -12.67
N ARG A 51 18.99 -19.48 -12.45
CA ARG A 51 19.41 -18.06 -12.42
C ARG A 51 19.73 -17.64 -10.99
N THR A 52 20.41 -16.51 -10.81
CA THR A 52 20.58 -15.84 -9.51
C THR A 52 19.24 -15.68 -8.79
N TRP A 53 19.20 -15.97 -7.50
CA TRP A 53 17.99 -15.95 -6.66
C TRP A 53 17.96 -14.71 -5.74
N GLY A 54 16.76 -14.36 -5.26
CA GLY A 54 16.57 -13.34 -4.23
C GLY A 54 16.49 -11.89 -4.74
N LEU A 55 16.84 -10.92 -3.89
CA LEU A 55 16.70 -9.47 -4.17
C LEU A 55 17.45 -9.01 -5.42
N SER A 56 18.52 -9.69 -5.82
CA SER A 56 19.27 -9.43 -7.06
C SER A 56 18.52 -9.88 -8.32
N ALA A 57 17.67 -10.90 -8.22
CA ALA A 57 16.87 -11.42 -9.33
C ALA A 57 15.64 -10.56 -9.63
N ARG A 58 15.16 -9.82 -8.62
CA ARG A 58 13.97 -8.96 -8.67
C ARG A 58 14.02 -7.93 -9.80
N VAL A 59 15.21 -7.42 -10.10
CA VAL A 59 15.45 -6.28 -11.01
C VAL A 59 16.35 -6.66 -12.19
N ASP A 60 16.48 -7.95 -12.48
CA ASP A 60 17.29 -8.45 -13.59
C ASP A 60 16.63 -8.09 -14.94
N PRO A 61 17.24 -7.23 -15.77
CA PRO A 61 16.66 -6.79 -17.04
C PRO A 61 16.65 -7.89 -18.10
N THR A 62 17.31 -9.02 -17.87
CA THR A 62 17.38 -10.14 -18.81
C THR A 62 16.23 -11.14 -18.63
N VAL A 63 15.35 -10.93 -17.64
CA VAL A 63 14.14 -11.73 -17.43
C VAL A 63 13.01 -11.18 -18.27
N THR A 64 12.38 -12.04 -19.06
CA THR A 64 11.27 -11.64 -19.95
C THR A 64 9.94 -11.62 -19.22
N PHE A 65 8.96 -10.88 -19.77
CA PHE A 65 7.59 -10.88 -19.26
C PHE A 65 6.99 -12.30 -19.18
N GLU A 66 7.21 -13.12 -20.22
CA GLU A 66 6.74 -14.50 -20.28
C GLU A 66 7.39 -15.38 -19.20
N GLU A 67 8.67 -15.16 -18.88
CA GLU A 67 9.34 -15.82 -17.76
C GLU A 67 8.68 -15.46 -16.42
N TYR A 68 8.35 -14.18 -16.19
CA TYR A 68 7.62 -13.75 -14.98
C TYR A 68 6.24 -14.40 -14.88
N VAL A 69 5.47 -14.41 -15.97
CA VAL A 69 4.12 -14.99 -15.99
C VAL A 69 4.17 -16.49 -15.71
N TYR A 70 5.10 -17.22 -16.32
CA TYR A 70 5.27 -18.65 -16.10
C TYR A 70 5.54 -18.98 -14.62
N TRP A 71 6.54 -18.34 -14.02
CA TRP A 71 6.86 -18.58 -12.60
C TRP A 71 5.77 -18.10 -11.64
N ALA A 72 5.03 -17.06 -12.01
CA ALA A 72 3.87 -16.63 -11.24
C ALA A 72 2.75 -17.69 -11.29
N GLU A 73 2.43 -18.25 -12.45
CA GLU A 73 1.40 -19.29 -12.58
C GLU A 73 1.74 -20.55 -11.77
N VAL A 74 3.00 -21.01 -11.84
CA VAL A 74 3.51 -22.12 -11.00
C VAL A 74 3.37 -21.80 -9.50
N GLU A 75 3.74 -20.59 -9.06
CA GLU A 75 3.60 -20.19 -7.66
C GLU A 75 2.13 -20.20 -7.21
N ARG A 76 1.19 -19.75 -8.06
CA ARG A 76 -0.23 -19.72 -7.72
C ARG A 76 -0.85 -21.10 -7.59
N GLU A 77 -0.41 -22.06 -8.40
CA GLU A 77 -0.84 -23.45 -8.28
C GLU A 77 -0.37 -24.05 -6.94
N ILE A 78 0.90 -23.83 -6.58
CA ILE A 78 1.48 -24.27 -5.29
C ILE A 78 0.76 -23.64 -4.10
N GLU A 79 0.57 -22.31 -4.11
CA GLU A 79 -0.15 -21.60 -3.05
C GLU A 79 -1.58 -22.14 -2.86
N HIS A 80 -2.25 -22.53 -3.95
CA HIS A 80 -3.59 -23.07 -3.91
C HIS A 80 -3.63 -24.46 -3.24
N GLU A 81 -2.67 -25.33 -3.54
CA GLU A 81 -2.53 -26.62 -2.87
C GLU A 81 -2.18 -26.50 -1.38
N ASP A 82 -1.24 -25.63 -1.05
CA ASP A 82 -0.83 -25.41 0.33
C ASP A 82 -1.95 -24.79 1.17
N ASN A 83 -2.75 -23.90 0.58
CA ASN A 83 -3.94 -23.36 1.25
C ASN A 83 -5.02 -24.44 1.48
N LYS A 84 -5.17 -25.42 0.58
CA LYS A 84 -6.03 -26.60 0.82
C LYS A 84 -5.50 -27.44 1.98
N LYS A 85 -4.20 -27.75 2.01
CA LYS A 85 -3.56 -28.49 3.12
C LYS A 85 -3.75 -27.75 4.45
N PHE A 86 -3.58 -26.43 4.46
CA PHE A 86 -3.81 -25.61 5.64
C PHE A 86 -5.27 -25.63 6.11
N ASN A 87 -6.23 -25.46 5.19
CA ASN A 87 -7.65 -25.50 5.54
C ASN A 87 -8.08 -26.87 6.08
N ALA A 88 -7.49 -27.96 5.56
CA ALA A 88 -7.69 -29.31 6.08
C ALA A 88 -7.14 -29.48 7.51
N LYS A 89 -5.97 -28.89 7.81
CA LYS A 89 -5.37 -28.91 9.16
C LYS A 89 -6.14 -28.06 10.19
N ARG A 90 -6.89 -27.05 9.74
CA ARG A 90 -7.49 -26.02 10.63
C ARG A 90 -8.78 -26.45 11.37
N GLY A 91 -9.38 -27.59 11.02
CA GLY A 91 -10.59 -28.12 11.69
C GLY A 91 -11.85 -27.23 11.60
N PRO A 92 -13.00 -27.65 12.18
CA PRO A 92 -14.26 -26.91 12.08
C PRO A 92 -14.26 -25.58 12.86
N ARG A 93 -14.93 -24.56 12.29
CA ARG A 93 -15.00 -23.20 12.84
C ARG A 93 -16.01 -23.08 13.98
N ASN A 94 -15.56 -23.27 15.22
CA ASN A 94 -16.31 -22.90 16.41
C ASN A 94 -15.97 -21.46 16.86
N LEU A 95 -16.98 -20.71 17.33
CA LEU A 95 -16.86 -19.30 17.75
C LEU A 95 -15.75 -19.09 18.80
N THR A 96 -15.57 -20.06 19.69
CA THR A 96 -14.53 -20.12 20.73
C THR A 96 -13.11 -20.19 20.15
N ASN A 97 -12.90 -20.97 19.08
CA ASN A 97 -11.59 -21.08 18.42
C ASN A 97 -11.22 -19.82 17.62
N ILE A 98 -12.23 -19.10 17.11
CA ILE A 98 -12.03 -17.82 16.41
C ILE A 98 -11.60 -16.72 17.38
N ILE A 99 -12.18 -16.67 18.58
CA ILE A 99 -11.83 -15.68 19.60
C ILE A 99 -10.45 -16.01 20.19
N LYS A 100 -10.19 -17.28 20.54
CA LYS A 100 -8.91 -17.71 21.11
C LYS A 100 -7.73 -17.53 20.13
N GLY A 101 -7.96 -17.73 18.83
CA GLY A 101 -6.96 -17.52 17.78
C GLY A 101 -6.64 -16.04 17.49
N ARG A 102 -7.54 -15.09 17.81
CA ARG A 102 -7.27 -13.65 17.63
C ARG A 102 -6.42 -13.04 18.75
N PHE A 103 -6.41 -13.65 19.93
CA PHE A 103 -5.63 -13.20 21.10
C PHE A 103 -4.36 -14.04 21.36
N SER A 104 -4.10 -15.07 20.57
CA SER A 104 -2.88 -15.87 20.65
C SER A 104 -1.69 -15.08 20.10
N THR A 105 -0.61 -15.03 20.87
CA THR A 105 0.64 -14.31 20.59
C THR A 105 1.29 -14.79 19.29
N GLY A 106 1.07 -14.03 18.21
CA GLY A 106 2.08 -13.47 17.29
C GLY A 106 3.09 -14.37 16.57
N LYS A 107 3.12 -15.69 16.76
CA LYS A 107 3.87 -16.62 15.91
C LYS A 107 2.94 -17.75 15.46
N SER A 108 2.81 -17.96 14.15
CA SER A 108 2.13 -19.16 13.65
C SER A 108 2.90 -20.40 14.12
N ASP A 109 2.23 -21.55 14.30
CA ASP A 109 2.93 -22.80 14.62
C ASP A 109 3.98 -23.15 13.55
N GLU A 110 3.75 -22.71 12.30
CA GLU A 110 4.70 -22.78 11.18
C GLU A 110 5.96 -21.93 11.41
N GLN A 111 5.85 -20.73 12.00
CA GLN A 111 7.03 -19.92 12.35
C GLN A 111 7.86 -20.54 13.47
N LYS A 112 7.21 -21.12 14.49
CA LYS A 112 7.92 -21.81 15.57
C LYS A 112 8.62 -23.06 15.05
N GLN A 113 7.97 -23.82 14.17
CA GLN A 113 8.57 -25.00 13.55
C GLN A 113 9.72 -24.61 12.61
N ALA A 114 9.56 -23.58 11.77
CA ALA A 114 10.61 -23.11 10.88
C ALA A 114 11.82 -22.53 11.62
N GLU A 115 11.60 -21.72 12.67
CA GLU A 115 12.70 -21.23 13.53
C GLU A 115 13.37 -22.37 14.30
N GLN A 116 12.61 -23.32 14.86
CA GLN A 116 13.18 -24.47 15.57
C GLN A 116 13.96 -25.38 14.62
N GLU A 117 13.49 -25.56 13.39
CA GLU A 117 14.17 -26.35 12.38
C GLU A 117 15.41 -25.64 11.83
N GLN A 118 15.35 -24.31 11.69
CA GLN A 118 16.52 -23.49 11.34
C GLN A 118 17.56 -23.50 12.47
N GLU A 119 17.17 -23.29 13.72
CA GLU A 119 18.07 -23.37 14.89
C GLU A 119 18.67 -24.77 15.06
N ARG A 120 17.87 -25.82 14.85
CA ARG A 120 18.34 -27.21 14.89
C ARG A 120 19.38 -27.47 13.81
N ARG A 121 19.16 -26.98 12.59
CA ARG A 121 20.08 -27.14 11.46
C ARG A 121 21.32 -26.25 11.57
N GLU A 122 21.22 -25.05 12.14
CA GLU A 122 22.39 -24.21 12.47
C GLU A 122 23.26 -24.88 13.54
N ARG A 123 22.65 -25.55 14.52
CA ARG A 123 23.38 -26.40 15.49
C ARG A 123 24.03 -27.61 14.83
N GLU A 124 23.35 -28.27 13.90
CA GLU A 124 23.92 -29.41 13.14
C GLU A 124 25.08 -28.95 12.22
N ARG A 125 24.99 -27.77 11.59
CA ARG A 125 26.09 -27.17 10.81
C ARG A 125 27.28 -26.76 11.67
N ALA A 126 27.03 -26.16 12.84
CA ALA A 126 28.08 -25.82 13.79
C ALA A 126 28.78 -27.08 14.35
N ALA A 127 28.04 -28.17 14.51
CA ALA A 127 28.59 -29.48 14.88
C ALA A 127 29.45 -30.09 13.76
N GLN A 128 29.03 -29.98 12.49
CA GLN A 128 29.81 -30.45 11.34
C GLN A 128 31.11 -29.68 11.13
N SER A 129 31.11 -28.35 11.32
CA SER A 129 32.34 -27.54 11.25
C SER A 129 33.34 -27.86 12.36
N LEU A 130 32.88 -28.38 13.51
CA LEU A 130 33.75 -28.81 14.62
C LEU A 130 34.34 -30.23 14.41
N ASP A 131 33.72 -31.05 13.56
CA ASP A 131 34.21 -32.40 13.21
C ASP A 131 35.24 -32.38 12.07
N GLU A 132 35.19 -31.40 11.16
CA GLU A 132 36.24 -31.19 10.15
C GLU A 132 37.56 -30.69 10.76
N ASP A 133 37.48 -29.85 11.80
CA ASP A 133 38.67 -29.30 12.49
C ASP A 133 39.37 -30.33 13.40
N LYS A 134 38.71 -31.48 13.68
CA LYS A 134 39.27 -32.61 14.43
C LYS A 134 39.88 -33.70 13.55
N ARG A 135 39.73 -33.62 12.23
CA ARG A 135 40.17 -34.66 11.29
C ARG A 135 41.50 -34.35 10.59
N THR A 136 42.12 -33.23 10.90
CA THR A 136 43.35 -32.70 10.26
C THR A 136 44.63 -32.88 11.08
N ASP A 137 44.69 -33.88 11.95
CA ASP A 137 45.92 -34.24 12.68
C ASP A 137 46.23 -35.74 12.57
N ASP A 138 46.43 -36.24 11.34
CA ASP A 138 47.39 -37.33 11.10
C ASP A 138 47.66 -37.62 9.60
N LYS A 139 48.94 -37.48 9.24
CA LYS A 139 49.72 -38.08 8.12
C LYS A 139 49.60 -37.52 6.69
N HIS A 140 50.74 -36.95 6.28
CA HIS A 140 51.26 -36.74 4.93
C HIS A 140 51.09 -37.95 3.97
N MET A 141 50.63 -37.69 2.73
CA MET A 141 51.43 -37.93 1.53
C MET A 141 50.93 -37.11 0.33
N MET A 142 51.90 -36.65 -0.44
CA MET A 142 51.84 -35.71 -1.56
C MET A 142 51.33 -36.39 -2.84
N HIS A 143 50.28 -35.85 -3.46
CA HIS A 143 50.13 -35.92 -4.92
C HIS A 143 49.55 -34.60 -5.44
N VAL A 144 50.35 -33.92 -6.25
CA VAL A 144 50.01 -32.66 -6.91
C VAL A 144 49.09 -32.94 -8.10
N ALA A 145 47.91 -32.33 -8.12
CA ALA A 145 47.07 -32.11 -9.30
C ALA A 145 46.36 -30.74 -9.17
N ALA A 146 46.15 -30.10 -10.33
CA ALA A 146 45.89 -28.68 -10.61
C ALA A 146 44.63 -28.03 -9.97
N PRO A 147 44.52 -26.68 -9.95
CA PRO A 147 43.58 -25.95 -9.09
C PRO A 147 42.14 -26.01 -9.61
N GLY A 148 41.24 -26.58 -8.80
CA GLY A 148 39.80 -26.51 -8.99
C GLY A 148 39.21 -25.22 -8.40
N SER A 149 38.56 -24.44 -9.27
CA SER A 149 37.50 -23.44 -9.07
C SER A 149 37.11 -22.98 -7.63
N PRO A 150 37.10 -21.67 -7.33
CA PRO A 150 36.71 -21.11 -6.03
C PRO A 150 35.18 -20.94 -5.84
N ASN A 151 34.36 -21.95 -6.13
CA ASN A 151 32.89 -21.79 -6.26
C ASN A 151 31.99 -22.57 -5.29
N ASP A 152 32.48 -23.03 -4.14
CA ASP A 152 31.63 -23.64 -3.09
C ASP A 152 31.20 -22.64 -2.01
N ALA A 153 30.68 -21.48 -2.44
CA ALA A 153 29.83 -20.68 -1.57
C ALA A 153 28.41 -21.29 -1.56
N ILE A 154 28.15 -22.14 -0.56
CA ILE A 154 26.85 -22.53 0.03
C ILE A 154 25.64 -22.20 -0.88
N ARG A 155 25.24 -23.14 -1.74
CA ARG A 155 23.99 -23.06 -2.51
C ARG A 155 22.82 -23.47 -1.61
N VAL A 156 22.07 -22.49 -1.11
CA VAL A 156 20.74 -22.71 -0.51
C VAL A 156 19.86 -23.40 -1.55
N THR A 157 19.22 -24.52 -1.20
CA THR A 157 18.35 -25.24 -2.15
C THR A 157 17.09 -24.41 -2.45
N ASP A 158 16.51 -24.57 -3.65
CA ASP A 158 15.32 -23.82 -4.07
C ASP A 158 14.16 -23.99 -3.08
N GLU A 159 14.02 -25.17 -2.48
CA GLU A 159 13.03 -25.46 -1.46
C GLU A 159 13.28 -24.71 -0.14
N GLU A 160 14.55 -24.62 0.29
CA GLU A 160 14.95 -23.87 1.49
C GLU A 160 14.68 -22.37 1.32
N TRP A 161 15.06 -21.79 0.18
CA TRP A 161 14.81 -20.38 -0.10
C TRP A 161 13.32 -20.07 -0.18
N ARG A 162 12.52 -20.93 -0.84
CA ARG A 162 11.07 -20.77 -0.92
C ARG A 162 10.39 -20.88 0.42
N THR A 163 10.81 -21.83 1.26
CA THR A 163 10.24 -22.00 2.60
C THR A 163 10.58 -20.79 3.46
N ALA A 164 11.80 -20.27 3.39
CA ALA A 164 12.20 -19.04 4.07
C ALA A 164 11.44 -17.79 3.57
N ALA A 165 11.34 -17.60 2.25
CA ALA A 165 10.60 -16.50 1.64
C ALA A 165 9.11 -16.52 2.01
N ARG A 166 8.51 -17.71 2.09
CA ARG A 166 7.12 -17.91 2.51
C ARG A 166 6.91 -17.72 4.01
N ALA A 167 7.87 -18.12 4.85
CA ALA A 167 7.80 -17.91 6.30
C ALA A 167 7.74 -16.42 6.70
N LEU A 168 8.24 -15.53 5.83
CA LEU A 168 8.11 -14.08 6.00
C LEU A 168 6.70 -13.57 5.71
N ARG A 169 5.94 -14.23 4.82
CA ARG A 169 4.58 -13.84 4.42
C ARG A 169 3.54 -14.31 5.44
N THR A 170 3.20 -13.44 6.37
CA THR A 170 2.39 -13.80 7.55
C THR A 170 1.02 -13.12 7.62
N ALA A 171 0.77 -12.11 6.79
CA ALA A 171 -0.46 -11.33 6.87
C ALA A 171 -1.68 -12.15 6.39
N SER A 172 -2.76 -12.08 7.17
CA SER A 172 -4.06 -12.63 6.81
C SER A 172 -4.93 -11.58 6.10
N TRP A 173 -5.98 -12.01 5.40
CA TRP A 173 -6.94 -11.07 4.78
C TRP A 173 -7.58 -10.10 5.79
N GLY A 174 -7.75 -10.52 7.06
CA GLY A 174 -8.27 -9.65 8.12
C GLY A 174 -7.24 -8.61 8.57
N THR A 175 -5.95 -8.97 8.53
CA THR A 175 -4.85 -8.01 8.76
C THR A 175 -4.80 -6.98 7.64
N ILE A 176 -5.04 -7.40 6.39
CA ILE A 176 -5.15 -6.47 5.24
C ILE A 176 -6.29 -5.49 5.42
N PHE A 177 -7.46 -5.92 5.90
CA PHE A 177 -8.55 -4.98 6.24
C PHE A 177 -8.04 -3.86 7.17
N TYR A 178 -7.40 -4.20 8.30
CA TYR A 178 -6.89 -3.20 9.23
C TYR A 178 -5.75 -2.35 8.66
N LEU A 179 -4.85 -2.93 7.85
CA LEU A 179 -3.76 -2.19 7.20
C LEU A 179 -4.30 -1.17 6.20
N VAL A 180 -5.19 -1.60 5.30
CA VAL A 180 -5.82 -0.73 4.30
C VAL A 180 -6.67 0.33 4.97
N THR A 181 -7.47 -0.02 5.98
CA THR A 181 -8.24 0.97 6.72
C THR A 181 -7.34 1.94 7.49
N THR A 182 -6.25 1.50 8.13
CA THR A 182 -5.35 2.43 8.83
C THR A 182 -4.67 3.41 7.90
N ASP A 183 -4.30 2.96 6.70
CA ASP A 183 -3.59 3.77 5.71
C ASP A 183 -4.52 4.78 5.02
N ILE A 184 -5.71 4.33 4.60
CA ILE A 184 -6.60 5.15 3.76
C ILE A 184 -7.56 6.01 4.58
N LEU A 185 -7.95 5.62 5.80
CA LEU A 185 -9.06 6.25 6.53
C LEU A 185 -8.76 7.70 6.99
N GLY A 186 -8.99 8.67 6.10
CA GLY A 186 -8.85 10.11 6.30
C GLY A 186 -10.19 10.85 6.36
N TRP A 187 -11.02 10.52 7.35
CA TRP A 187 -12.41 11.03 7.47
C TRP A 187 -12.53 12.52 7.87
N SER A 188 -11.46 13.13 8.39
CA SER A 188 -11.50 14.48 8.98
C SER A 188 -11.87 15.59 7.98
N SER A 189 -11.52 15.44 6.71
CA SER A 189 -11.83 16.40 5.64
C SER A 189 -13.20 16.17 4.99
N CYS A 190 -13.89 15.07 5.29
CA CYS A 190 -15.18 14.77 4.65
C CYS A 190 -16.23 15.87 4.82
N PRO A 191 -16.45 16.46 6.02
CA PRO A 191 -17.43 17.52 6.20
C PRO A 191 -17.12 18.77 5.36
N PHE A 192 -15.83 19.09 5.20
CA PHE A 192 -15.37 20.19 4.32
C PHE A 192 -15.76 19.97 2.88
N VAL A 193 -15.63 18.73 2.39
CA VAL A 193 -16.03 18.42 1.03
C VAL A 193 -17.53 18.64 0.84
N PHE A 194 -18.35 18.16 1.77
CA PHE A 194 -19.80 18.40 1.75
C PHE A 194 -20.15 19.90 1.83
N ALA A 195 -19.42 20.68 2.62
CA ALA A 195 -19.58 22.13 2.69
C ALA A 195 -19.12 22.88 1.43
N THR A 196 -18.39 22.22 0.53
CA THR A 196 -17.87 22.83 -0.70
C THR A 196 -18.71 22.48 -1.93
N VAL A 197 -19.21 21.24 -2.03
CA VAL A 197 -19.98 20.76 -3.19
C VAL A 197 -21.47 20.50 -2.90
N GLY A 198 -21.87 20.48 -1.63
CA GLY A 198 -23.24 20.16 -1.20
C GLY A 198 -23.50 18.65 -1.10
N TYR A 199 -24.70 18.28 -0.61
CA TYR A 199 -25.07 16.88 -0.37
C TYR A 199 -25.03 16.01 -1.64
N GLY A 200 -25.69 16.45 -2.72
CA GLY A 200 -25.87 15.63 -3.90
C GLY A 200 -24.54 15.27 -4.56
N ALA A 201 -23.74 16.29 -4.87
CA ALA A 201 -22.41 16.07 -5.45
C ALA A 201 -21.46 15.38 -4.47
N GLY A 202 -21.50 15.72 -3.17
CA GLY A 202 -20.68 15.08 -2.15
C GLY A 202 -20.91 13.57 -2.07
N VAL A 203 -22.17 13.13 -1.95
CA VAL A 203 -22.50 11.68 -1.92
C VAL A 203 -22.10 11.00 -3.22
N ALA A 204 -22.45 11.58 -4.38
CA ALA A 204 -22.17 10.98 -5.68
C ALA A 204 -20.67 10.81 -5.91
N LEU A 205 -19.86 11.84 -5.64
CA LEU A 205 -18.42 11.79 -5.85
C LEU A 205 -17.73 10.81 -4.89
N TYR A 206 -18.11 10.75 -3.60
CA TYR A 206 -17.55 9.76 -2.67
C TYR A 206 -17.79 8.32 -3.11
N ILE A 207 -18.97 8.02 -3.66
CA ILE A 207 -19.30 6.69 -4.18
C ILE A 207 -18.50 6.42 -5.46
N VAL A 208 -18.49 7.35 -6.42
CA VAL A 208 -17.80 7.17 -7.70
C VAL A 208 -16.28 7.00 -7.51
N PHE A 209 -15.64 7.89 -6.74
CA PHE A 209 -14.21 7.79 -6.44
C PHE A 209 -13.89 6.54 -5.61
N GLY A 210 -14.78 6.13 -4.70
CA GLY A 210 -14.62 4.91 -3.93
C GLY A 210 -14.71 3.64 -4.78
N LEU A 211 -15.66 3.57 -5.72
CA LEU A 211 -15.77 2.45 -6.68
C LEU A 211 -14.54 2.37 -7.59
N PHE A 212 -14.06 3.52 -8.08
CA PHE A 212 -12.88 3.58 -8.92
C PHE A 212 -11.58 3.28 -8.16
N ALA A 213 -11.46 3.69 -6.89
CA ALA A 213 -10.34 3.28 -6.04
C ALA A 213 -10.37 1.76 -5.80
N GLY A 214 -11.55 1.19 -5.58
CA GLY A 214 -11.75 -0.26 -5.50
C GLY A 214 -11.34 -0.99 -6.80
N PHE A 215 -11.67 -0.42 -7.96
CA PHE A 215 -11.22 -0.95 -9.26
C PHE A 215 -9.70 -0.91 -9.40
N SER A 216 -9.02 0.16 -8.97
CA SER A 216 -7.55 0.21 -8.93
C SER A 216 -6.96 -0.84 -7.99
N GLY A 217 -7.56 -1.06 -6.83
CA GLY A 217 -7.16 -2.13 -5.92
C GLY A 217 -7.26 -3.51 -6.57
N TYR A 218 -8.36 -3.76 -7.30
CA TYR A 218 -8.53 -4.96 -8.10
C TYR A 218 -7.49 -5.09 -9.22
N ALA A 219 -7.20 -4.01 -9.94
CA ALA A 219 -6.19 -3.98 -10.99
C ALA A 219 -4.80 -4.35 -10.44
N ILE A 220 -4.37 -3.74 -9.33
CA ILE A 220 -3.11 -4.06 -8.65
C ILE A 220 -3.07 -5.52 -8.23
N TRP A 221 -4.15 -6.02 -7.61
CA TRP A 221 -4.25 -7.42 -7.20
C TRP A 221 -4.09 -8.39 -8.37
N ARG A 222 -4.77 -8.15 -9.49
CA ARG A 222 -4.68 -9.00 -10.69
C ARG A 222 -3.30 -9.01 -11.31
N VAL A 223 -2.64 -7.85 -11.39
CA VAL A 223 -1.26 -7.74 -11.88
C VAL A 223 -0.30 -8.43 -10.91
N PHE A 224 -0.51 -8.30 -9.61
CA PHE A 224 0.30 -8.96 -8.59
C PHE A 224 0.27 -10.48 -8.73
N LEU A 225 -0.94 -11.06 -8.76
CA LEU A 225 -1.10 -12.51 -8.91
C LEU A 225 -0.47 -13.05 -10.20
N GLY A 226 -0.47 -12.25 -11.26
CA GLY A 226 0.03 -12.65 -12.57
C GLY A 226 1.52 -12.43 -12.81
N LEU A 227 2.23 -11.78 -11.88
CA LEU A 227 3.65 -11.46 -12.06
C LEU A 227 4.52 -11.85 -10.86
N ASP A 228 3.99 -11.95 -9.64
CA ASP A 228 4.75 -12.26 -8.43
C ASP A 228 5.01 -13.77 -8.27
N SER A 229 6.25 -14.12 -7.88
CA SER A 229 6.66 -15.49 -7.54
C SER A 229 7.75 -15.47 -6.45
N SER A 230 7.98 -16.60 -5.78
CA SER A 230 9.08 -16.76 -4.82
C SER A 230 10.47 -16.56 -5.46
N ARG A 231 10.60 -16.90 -6.75
CA ARG A 231 11.80 -16.68 -7.56
C ARG A 231 12.03 -15.20 -7.85
N TYR A 232 10.95 -14.51 -8.21
CA TYR A 232 10.97 -13.10 -8.57
C TYR A 232 9.96 -12.32 -7.71
N PRO A 233 10.30 -12.03 -6.44
CA PRO A 233 9.36 -11.38 -5.51
C PRO A 233 9.09 -9.93 -5.92
N MET A 234 7.84 -9.51 -5.89
CA MET A 234 7.44 -8.09 -5.99
C MET A 234 7.31 -7.48 -4.60
N LEU A 235 8.07 -6.42 -4.37
CA LEU A 235 8.15 -5.76 -3.06
C LEU A 235 7.77 -4.27 -3.13
N SER A 236 7.88 -3.65 -4.30
CA SER A 236 7.54 -2.24 -4.51
C SER A 236 6.56 -2.07 -5.67
N PHE A 237 5.76 -1.01 -5.61
CA PHE A 237 4.85 -0.63 -6.68
C PHE A 237 5.58 -0.43 -8.02
N GLY A 238 6.82 0.07 -8.03
CA GLY A 238 7.60 0.18 -9.27
C GLY A 238 7.99 -1.16 -9.92
N ASP A 239 7.96 -2.28 -9.21
CA ASP A 239 8.32 -3.59 -9.78
C ASP A 239 7.33 -4.04 -10.84
N THR A 240 6.06 -3.66 -10.70
CA THR A 240 5.04 -3.97 -11.71
C THR A 240 5.37 -3.25 -13.03
N TYR A 241 5.86 -2.02 -12.96
CA TYR A 241 6.28 -1.23 -14.11
C TYR A 241 7.57 -1.74 -14.73
N PHE A 242 8.50 -2.23 -13.91
CA PHE A 242 9.71 -2.87 -14.41
C PHE A 242 9.38 -4.04 -15.34
N ARG A 243 8.48 -4.91 -14.90
CA ARG A 243 8.12 -6.14 -15.61
C ARG A 243 7.31 -5.88 -16.87
N ILE A 244 6.50 -4.81 -16.88
CA ILE A 244 5.63 -4.46 -18.02
C ILE A 244 6.35 -3.52 -19.00
N TYR A 245 6.93 -2.42 -18.52
CA TYR A 245 7.45 -1.33 -19.35
C TYR A 245 8.98 -1.19 -19.32
N GLY A 246 9.67 -1.94 -18.45
CA GLY A 246 11.13 -1.93 -18.32
C GLY A 246 11.68 -0.93 -17.30
N SER A 247 13.01 -0.85 -17.22
CA SER A 247 13.74 -0.10 -16.17
C SER A 247 13.43 1.40 -16.14
N LYS A 248 13.27 2.04 -17.29
CA LYS A 248 13.00 3.49 -17.35
C LYS A 248 11.68 3.86 -16.68
N ALA A 249 10.63 3.08 -16.94
CA ALA A 249 9.32 3.29 -16.32
C ALA A 249 9.36 3.04 -14.81
N ARG A 250 10.11 2.01 -14.37
CA ARG A 250 10.36 1.74 -12.95
C ARG A 250 10.98 2.94 -12.25
N HIS A 251 12.07 3.50 -12.78
CA HIS A 251 12.73 4.65 -12.16
C HIS A 251 11.80 5.88 -12.08
N PHE A 252 11.03 6.16 -13.14
CA PHE A 252 10.04 7.24 -13.11
C PHE A 252 9.01 7.07 -11.98
N ILE A 253 8.43 5.88 -11.87
CA ILE A 253 7.44 5.58 -10.82
C ILE A 253 8.05 5.65 -9.43
N ASN A 254 9.25 5.09 -9.24
CA ASN A 254 9.90 5.07 -7.93
C ASN A 254 10.34 6.46 -7.45
N VAL A 255 10.86 7.30 -8.35
CA VAL A 255 11.18 8.70 -8.04
C VAL A 255 9.90 9.46 -7.69
N THR A 256 8.86 9.34 -8.49
CA THR A 256 7.57 10.03 -8.25
C THR A 256 6.92 9.56 -6.94
N GLN A 257 6.99 8.27 -6.62
CA GLN A 257 6.47 7.69 -5.38
C GLN A 257 7.26 8.23 -4.17
N SER A 258 8.58 8.32 -4.29
CA SER A 258 9.45 8.88 -3.25
C SER A 258 9.11 10.33 -2.95
N VAL A 259 8.84 11.13 -3.99
CA VAL A 259 8.41 12.52 -3.86
C VAL A 259 7.04 12.61 -3.19
N GLN A 260 6.06 11.79 -3.58
CA GLN A 260 4.76 11.75 -2.90
C GLN A 260 4.92 11.42 -1.41
N GLN A 261 5.70 10.39 -1.06
CA GLN A 261 5.91 10.00 0.34
C GLN A 261 6.57 11.11 1.16
N PHE A 262 7.52 11.84 0.56
CA PHE A 262 8.11 13.03 1.17
C PHE A 262 7.08 14.12 1.48
N PHE A 263 6.20 14.44 0.53
CA PHE A 263 5.14 15.41 0.78
C PHE A 263 4.11 14.91 1.81
N THR A 264 3.79 13.61 1.85
CA THR A 264 2.93 13.04 2.89
C THR A 264 3.52 13.24 4.28
N VAL A 265 4.84 13.08 4.44
CA VAL A 265 5.51 13.38 5.72
C VAL A 265 5.44 14.87 6.06
N ALA A 266 5.59 15.77 5.08
CA ALA A 266 5.40 17.20 5.31
C ALA A 266 3.96 17.54 5.76
N VAL A 267 2.94 16.92 5.14
CA VAL A 267 1.54 17.04 5.56
C VAL A 267 1.34 16.56 7.00
N LEU A 268 1.95 15.43 7.38
CA LEU A 268 1.84 14.88 8.73
C LEU A 268 2.53 15.77 9.77
N ILE A 269 3.69 16.37 9.45
CA ILE A 269 4.34 17.35 10.33
C ILE A 269 3.38 18.51 10.57
N LEU A 270 2.84 19.10 9.50
CA LEU A 270 1.95 20.25 9.60
C LEU A 270 0.67 19.90 10.37
N GLY A 271 0.00 18.80 10.03
CA GLY A 271 -1.22 18.33 10.69
C GLY A 271 -1.03 18.10 12.18
N ASN A 272 -0.05 17.27 12.58
CA ASN A 272 0.22 17.00 13.99
C ASN A 272 0.63 18.26 14.77
N SER A 273 1.33 19.19 14.11
CA SER A 273 1.70 20.46 14.74
C SER A 273 0.48 21.35 14.99
N THR A 274 -0.47 21.42 14.06
CA THR A 274 -1.73 22.13 14.29
C THR A 274 -2.50 21.53 15.46
N THR A 275 -2.58 20.20 15.55
CA THR A 275 -3.24 19.51 16.65
C THR A 275 -2.60 19.82 18.00
N ILE A 276 -1.27 19.77 18.11
CA ILE A 276 -0.56 20.10 19.36
C ILE A 276 -0.72 21.57 19.73
N ALA A 277 -0.64 22.48 18.75
CA ALA A 277 -0.81 23.90 18.99
C ALA A 277 -2.20 24.22 19.56
N GLN A 278 -3.23 23.50 19.11
CA GLN A 278 -4.60 23.64 19.62
C GLN A 278 -4.75 23.08 21.04
N ILE A 279 -4.17 21.91 21.33
CA ILE A 279 -4.12 21.33 22.69
C ILE A 279 -3.42 22.27 23.69
N ASN A 280 -2.49 23.09 23.21
CA ASN A 280 -1.75 24.04 24.04
C ASN A 280 -2.29 25.48 23.95
N LYS A 281 -3.51 25.70 23.41
CA LYS A 281 -4.10 27.03 23.24
C LYS A 281 -3.17 28.05 22.58
N SER A 282 -2.32 27.60 21.65
CA SER A 282 -1.33 28.41 20.93
C SER A 282 -0.33 29.16 21.82
N GLN A 283 -0.03 28.67 23.03
CA GLN A 283 0.95 29.32 23.93
C GLN A 283 2.41 29.12 23.51
N ILE A 284 2.70 28.07 22.74
CA ILE A 284 4.03 27.82 22.17
C ILE A 284 4.02 28.30 20.71
N CYS A 285 5.09 28.97 20.29
CA CYS A 285 5.32 29.36 18.90
C CYS A 285 5.15 28.17 17.94
N PHE A 286 4.35 28.33 16.89
CA PHE A 286 3.98 27.23 16.00
C PHE A 286 5.19 26.50 15.37
N VAL A 287 6.21 27.25 14.91
CA VAL A 287 7.44 26.64 14.39
C VAL A 287 8.15 25.78 15.43
N ALA A 288 8.15 26.17 16.71
CA ALA A 288 8.73 25.34 17.77
C ALA A 288 7.95 24.03 17.93
N VAL A 289 6.62 24.06 17.81
CA VAL A 289 5.79 22.84 17.79
C VAL A 289 6.14 21.94 16.61
N MET A 290 6.34 22.51 15.41
CA MET A 290 6.77 21.77 14.24
C MET A 290 8.12 21.09 14.42
N ILE A 291 9.08 21.77 15.06
CA ILE A 291 10.38 21.19 15.42
C ILE A 291 10.20 20.03 16.40
N ILE A 292 9.31 20.15 17.39
CA ILE A 292 9.01 19.06 18.34
C ILE A 292 8.47 17.84 17.58
N VAL A 293 7.49 18.02 16.69
CA VAL A 293 6.93 16.92 15.88
C VAL A 293 8.00 16.29 14.99
N MET A 294 8.86 17.09 14.38
CA MET A 294 9.99 16.63 13.58
C MET A 294 10.95 15.76 14.42
N VAL A 295 11.35 16.22 15.61
CA VAL A 295 12.26 15.46 16.50
C VAL A 295 11.61 14.15 16.98
N VAL A 296 10.33 14.18 17.37
CA VAL A 296 9.60 12.96 17.72
C VAL A 296 9.54 12.00 16.53
N GLY A 297 9.26 12.54 15.33
CA GLY A 297 9.29 11.79 14.08
C GLY A 297 10.65 11.15 13.78
N MET A 298 11.76 11.86 14.01
CA MET A 298 13.12 11.32 13.87
C MET A 298 13.37 10.15 14.82
N VAL A 299 12.98 10.30 16.10
CA VAL A 299 13.17 9.26 17.12
C VAL A 299 12.31 8.04 16.82
N VAL A 300 11.02 8.23 16.58
CA VAL A 300 10.08 7.14 16.27
C VAL A 300 10.45 6.46 14.94
N GLY A 301 10.86 7.25 13.94
CA GLY A 301 11.28 6.76 12.64
C GLY A 301 12.57 5.92 12.70
N SER A 302 13.44 6.14 13.68
CA SER A 302 14.67 5.34 13.86
C SER A 302 14.38 3.87 14.21
N ILE A 303 13.16 3.56 14.67
CA ILE A 303 12.72 2.21 14.99
C ILE A 303 12.42 1.45 13.69
N ARG A 304 13.27 0.48 13.33
CA ARG A 304 13.17 -0.28 12.07
C ARG A 304 12.19 -1.46 12.10
N SER A 305 11.77 -1.92 13.29
CA SER A 305 11.02 -3.18 13.41
C SER A 305 9.53 -3.01 13.11
N LEU A 306 9.06 -3.63 12.02
CA LEU A 306 7.66 -3.66 11.59
C LEU A 306 6.91 -4.93 12.08
N GLN A 307 7.56 -5.78 12.89
CA GLN A 307 7.04 -7.10 13.26
C GLN A 307 5.73 -7.09 14.07
N ARG A 308 5.29 -5.92 14.58
CA ARG A 308 4.05 -5.77 15.37
C ARG A 308 3.01 -4.83 14.76
N LEU A 309 3.12 -4.52 13.46
CA LEU A 309 2.20 -3.59 12.80
C LEU A 309 0.72 -3.99 12.92
N GLY A 310 0.40 -5.29 12.86
CA GLY A 310 -1.00 -5.75 12.89
C GLY A 310 -1.77 -5.29 14.14
N TRP A 311 -1.14 -5.26 15.31
CA TRP A 311 -1.78 -4.78 16.54
C TRP A 311 -1.89 -3.25 16.57
N LEU A 312 -0.84 -2.54 16.12
CA LEU A 312 -0.84 -1.07 16.04
C LEU A 312 -1.89 -0.55 15.05
N CYS A 313 -2.04 -1.20 13.89
CA CYS A 313 -3.06 -0.85 12.90
C CYS A 313 -4.47 -1.13 13.43
N ASN A 314 -4.69 -2.25 14.12
CA ASN A 314 -5.97 -2.52 14.78
C ASN A 314 -6.30 -1.43 15.80
N ALA A 315 -5.34 -1.07 16.68
CA ALA A 315 -5.52 0.04 17.61
C ALA A 315 -5.82 1.37 16.90
N SER A 316 -5.09 1.70 15.84
CA SER A 316 -5.29 2.93 15.06
C SER A 316 -6.71 3.06 14.48
N VAL A 317 -7.28 1.96 13.96
CA VAL A 317 -8.66 1.96 13.45
C VAL A 317 -9.66 2.29 14.57
N TRP A 318 -9.51 1.68 15.75
CA TRP A 318 -10.41 1.97 16.88
C TRP A 318 -10.23 3.39 17.44
N LEU A 319 -9.00 3.89 17.51
CA LEU A 319 -8.73 5.28 17.91
C LEU A 319 -9.40 6.27 16.95
N ASN A 320 -9.34 6.00 15.63
CA ASN A 320 -10.06 6.79 14.64
C ASN A 320 -11.58 6.72 14.83
N ILE A 321 -12.12 5.52 15.09
CA ILE A 321 -13.57 5.34 15.33
C ILE A 321 -14.04 6.16 16.53
N VAL A 322 -13.32 6.09 17.65
CA VAL A 322 -13.65 6.87 18.85
C VAL A 322 -13.53 8.37 18.55
N SER A 323 -12.50 8.80 17.81
CA SER A 323 -12.27 10.20 17.47
C SER A 323 -13.42 10.81 16.67
N PHE A 324 -13.91 10.13 15.63
CA PHE A 324 -15.01 10.69 14.84
C PHE A 324 -16.35 10.61 15.59
N ILE A 325 -16.58 9.61 16.45
CA ILE A 325 -17.78 9.56 17.32
C ILE A 325 -17.80 10.75 18.29
N ILE A 326 -16.65 11.12 18.87
CA ILE A 326 -16.53 12.32 19.73
C ILE A 326 -16.96 13.57 18.95
N ILE A 327 -16.50 13.72 17.70
CA ILE A 327 -16.84 14.87 16.87
C ILE A 327 -18.32 14.88 16.47
N MET A 328 -18.91 13.73 16.13
CA MET A 328 -20.35 13.64 15.87
C MET A 328 -21.17 14.03 17.09
N TYR A 329 -20.80 13.53 18.27
CA TYR A 329 -21.45 13.93 19.51
C TYR A 329 -21.29 15.43 19.78
N ALA A 330 -20.08 15.96 19.61
CA ALA A 330 -19.80 17.37 19.83
C ALA A 330 -20.57 18.27 18.85
N SER A 331 -20.68 17.87 17.57
CA SER A 331 -21.32 18.69 16.54
C SER A 331 -22.82 18.84 16.73
N ASN A 332 -23.49 17.85 17.33
CA ASN A 332 -24.93 17.88 17.55
C ASN A 332 -25.34 18.61 18.84
N ASN A 333 -24.47 18.58 19.86
CA ASN A 333 -24.85 19.02 21.22
C ASN A 333 -24.21 20.34 21.65
N ASN A 334 -23.22 20.85 20.91
CA ASN A 334 -22.46 22.03 21.31
C ASN A 334 -22.36 23.06 20.18
N ALA A 335 -21.95 24.27 20.55
CA ALA A 335 -21.73 25.37 19.61
C ALA A 335 -20.46 25.17 18.75
N ILE A 336 -20.39 25.93 17.66
CA ILE A 336 -19.27 25.96 16.72
C ILE A 336 -18.22 26.96 17.22
N ASP A 337 -16.95 26.59 17.12
CA ASP A 337 -15.86 27.55 17.31
C ASP A 337 -15.67 28.42 16.06
N TYR A 338 -16.35 29.57 16.04
CA TYR A 338 -16.27 30.52 14.93
C TYR A 338 -14.90 31.20 14.79
N GLU A 339 -14.09 31.25 15.85
CA GLU A 339 -12.78 31.88 15.79
C GLU A 339 -11.84 31.05 14.90
N VAL A 340 -11.87 29.74 15.06
CA VAL A 340 -11.08 28.82 14.21
C VAL A 340 -11.53 28.92 12.76
N VAL A 341 -12.84 28.95 12.49
CA VAL A 341 -13.38 28.98 11.12
C VAL A 341 -13.08 30.30 10.42
N THR A 342 -13.27 31.44 11.09
CA THR A 342 -12.99 32.77 10.50
C THR A 342 -11.51 33.01 10.27
N LYS A 343 -10.64 32.30 11.00
CA LYS A 343 -9.20 32.32 10.78
C LYS A 343 -8.79 31.41 9.60
N SER A 344 -9.33 30.20 9.48
CA SER A 344 -8.95 29.18 8.47
C SER A 344 -9.64 29.26 7.14
N THR A 345 -10.72 30.02 7.03
CA THR A 345 -11.52 30.09 5.82
C THR A 345 -11.72 31.53 5.35
N LEU A 346 -12.23 31.67 4.13
CA LEU A 346 -12.68 32.93 3.56
C LEU A 346 -13.99 33.45 4.20
N ILE A 347 -14.67 32.66 5.03
CA ILE A 347 -15.91 33.05 5.71
C ILE A 347 -15.57 33.96 6.88
N LYS A 348 -15.89 35.26 6.79
CA LYS A 348 -15.62 36.26 7.85
C LYS A 348 -16.88 36.70 8.61
N THR A 349 -18.06 36.51 8.03
CA THR A 349 -19.35 36.90 8.62
C THR A 349 -20.07 35.70 9.21
N ILE A 350 -20.51 35.82 10.47
CA ILE A 350 -21.22 34.77 11.19
C ILE A 350 -22.73 34.89 10.90
N GLU A 351 -23.27 33.90 10.22
CA GLU A 351 -24.69 33.71 9.91
C GLU A 351 -25.23 32.41 10.53
N PRO A 352 -26.56 32.21 10.59
CA PRO A 352 -27.14 30.90 10.91
C PRO A 352 -26.57 29.79 10.02
N VAL A 353 -26.49 28.58 10.54
CA VAL A 353 -26.03 27.41 9.81
C VAL A 353 -26.92 27.19 8.58
N LYS A 354 -26.30 27.09 7.42
CA LYS A 354 -26.92 26.86 6.11
C LYS A 354 -26.28 25.64 5.46
N THR A 355 -27.13 24.76 4.97
CA THR A 355 -26.73 23.57 4.22
C THR A 355 -27.35 23.61 2.84
N PHE A 356 -26.59 23.16 1.85
CA PHE A 356 -27.00 23.17 0.45
C PHE A 356 -27.05 21.75 -0.13
N ALA A 357 -28.10 21.47 -0.89
CA ALA A 357 -28.23 20.22 -1.63
C ALA A 357 -27.27 20.16 -2.83
N GLY A 358 -27.08 21.29 -3.51
CA GLY A 358 -26.11 21.45 -4.60
C GLY A 358 -24.97 22.37 -4.20
N GLN A 359 -24.23 22.86 -5.21
CA GLN A 359 -23.09 23.76 -4.98
C GLN A 359 -23.53 24.98 -4.16
N PRO A 360 -22.89 25.25 -3.01
CA PRO A 360 -23.11 26.45 -2.23
C PRO A 360 -22.78 27.72 -3.04
N PRO A 361 -23.52 28.82 -2.84
CA PRO A 361 -23.15 30.14 -3.36
C PRO A 361 -21.74 30.55 -2.95
N ALA A 362 -21.08 31.38 -3.77
CA ALA A 362 -19.67 31.78 -3.58
C ALA A 362 -19.37 32.35 -2.18
N GLN A 363 -20.33 33.03 -1.56
CA GLN A 363 -20.19 33.60 -0.21
C GLN A 363 -20.06 32.57 0.93
N TYR A 364 -20.43 31.31 0.67
CA TYR A 364 -20.34 30.20 1.64
C TYR A 364 -19.19 29.24 1.36
N GLN A 365 -18.36 29.51 0.34
CA GLN A 365 -17.23 28.65 -0.02
C GLN A 365 -15.98 29.02 0.82
N GLN A 366 -15.28 28.01 1.34
CA GLN A 366 -14.27 28.23 2.38
C GLN A 366 -12.87 28.58 1.87
N GLN A 367 -12.46 28.09 0.69
CA GLN A 367 -11.06 28.17 0.22
C GLN A 367 -10.88 28.90 -1.11
N ALA A 368 -11.78 28.64 -2.05
CA ALA A 368 -11.81 29.25 -3.37
C ALA A 368 -13.26 29.39 -3.82
N THR A 369 -13.50 30.22 -4.82
CA THR A 369 -14.83 30.40 -5.40
C THR A 369 -14.97 29.71 -6.75
N GLY A 370 -16.21 29.35 -7.13
CA GLY A 370 -16.52 28.78 -8.43
C GLY A 370 -15.95 27.37 -8.64
N PHE A 371 -15.43 27.10 -9.84
CA PHE A 371 -14.99 25.77 -10.28
C PHE A 371 -13.75 25.27 -9.53
N ALA A 372 -12.82 26.17 -9.19
CA ALA A 372 -11.63 25.83 -8.40
C ALA A 372 -12.02 25.28 -7.00
N SER A 373 -13.09 25.81 -6.41
CA SER A 373 -13.62 25.31 -5.13
C SER A 373 -14.03 23.84 -5.22
N GLN A 374 -14.78 23.48 -6.27
CA GLN A 374 -15.26 22.11 -6.46
C GLN A 374 -14.09 21.13 -6.63
N PHE A 375 -13.07 21.51 -7.39
CA PHE A 375 -11.89 20.68 -7.59
C PHE A 375 -11.02 20.56 -6.35
N ASN A 376 -10.92 21.60 -5.51
CA ASN A 376 -10.28 21.48 -4.19
C ASN A 376 -10.98 20.44 -3.30
N ALA A 377 -12.33 20.38 -3.35
CA ALA A 377 -13.10 19.34 -2.69
C ALA A 377 -12.80 17.94 -3.25
N VAL A 378 -12.72 17.81 -4.58
CA VAL A 378 -12.33 16.57 -5.26
C VAL A 378 -10.91 16.13 -4.86
N ASP A 379 -9.94 17.05 -4.80
CA ASP A 379 -8.57 16.74 -4.40
C ASP A 379 -8.49 16.24 -2.96
N SER A 380 -9.25 16.85 -2.05
CA SER A 380 -9.42 16.37 -0.68
C SER A 380 -10.03 14.96 -0.63
N MET A 381 -11.04 14.66 -1.45
CA MET A 381 -11.62 13.31 -1.54
C MET A 381 -10.60 12.28 -2.05
N VAL A 382 -9.87 12.63 -3.11
CA VAL A 382 -8.90 11.73 -3.73
C VAL A 382 -7.74 11.50 -2.78
N TYR A 383 -7.25 12.54 -2.10
CA TYR A 383 -6.24 12.38 -1.06
C TYR A 383 -6.72 11.42 0.02
N ALA A 384 -7.98 11.54 0.46
CA ALA A 384 -8.58 10.62 1.44
C ALA A 384 -8.80 9.18 0.92
N TYR A 385 -8.81 8.95 -0.40
CA TYR A 385 -8.82 7.60 -0.98
C TYR A 385 -7.42 7.13 -1.43
N SER A 386 -6.38 7.94 -1.22
CA SER A 386 -5.02 7.58 -1.59
C SER A 386 -4.47 6.52 -0.63
N GLY A 387 -3.62 5.63 -1.14
CA GLY A 387 -3.04 4.51 -0.38
C GLY A 387 -2.74 3.26 -1.23
N ALA A 388 -3.27 3.22 -2.45
CA ALA A 388 -3.06 2.12 -3.39
C ALA A 388 -1.57 1.80 -3.66
N LEU A 389 -0.67 2.78 -3.50
CA LEU A 389 0.78 2.60 -3.66
C LEU A 389 1.38 1.55 -2.69
N LEU A 390 0.75 1.31 -1.53
CA LEU A 390 1.22 0.32 -0.57
C LEU A 390 0.67 -1.08 -0.84
N PHE A 391 -0.28 -1.25 -1.76
CA PHE A 391 -0.96 -2.54 -1.96
C PHE A 391 -0.02 -3.64 -2.42
N VAL A 392 0.98 -3.33 -3.25
CA VAL A 392 2.00 -4.32 -3.67
C VAL A 392 2.81 -4.80 -2.46
N ALA A 393 3.19 -3.89 -1.56
CA ALA A 393 3.88 -4.26 -0.32
C ALA A 393 2.98 -5.10 0.60
N PHE A 394 1.70 -4.73 0.74
CA PHE A 394 0.75 -5.51 1.53
C PHE A 394 0.52 -6.91 0.96
N LEU A 395 0.40 -7.04 -0.37
CA LEU A 395 0.28 -8.31 -1.08
C LEU A 395 1.54 -9.18 -0.92
N GLY A 396 2.72 -8.56 -0.95
CA GLY A 396 4.00 -9.23 -0.72
C GLY A 396 4.15 -9.82 0.69
N GLU A 397 3.42 -9.30 1.68
CA GLU A 397 3.38 -9.77 3.06
C GLU A 397 2.25 -10.80 3.32
N MET A 398 1.32 -10.99 2.37
CA MET A 398 0.20 -11.91 2.54
C MET A 398 0.62 -13.36 2.42
N ARG A 399 0.17 -14.18 3.36
CA ARG A 399 0.35 -15.64 3.28
C ARG A 399 -0.41 -16.27 2.11
N ASN A 400 -1.62 -15.75 1.82
CA ASN A 400 -2.43 -16.17 0.67
C ASN A 400 -2.94 -14.94 -0.10
N PRO A 401 -2.22 -14.48 -1.12
CA PRO A 401 -2.59 -13.30 -1.91
C PRO A 401 -3.95 -13.42 -2.64
N TRP A 402 -4.46 -14.64 -2.85
CA TRP A 402 -5.79 -14.85 -3.43
C TRP A 402 -6.94 -14.31 -2.56
N ASP A 403 -6.74 -14.19 -1.24
CA ASP A 403 -7.76 -13.68 -0.33
C ASP A 403 -7.77 -12.15 -0.21
N PHE A 404 -6.88 -11.44 -0.92
CA PHE A 404 -6.72 -9.99 -0.81
C PHE A 404 -8.00 -9.21 -1.14
N TRP A 405 -8.75 -9.65 -2.15
CA TRP A 405 -10.00 -9.01 -2.55
C TRP A 405 -11.02 -8.94 -1.42
N LYS A 406 -11.02 -9.90 -0.48
CA LYS A 406 -11.91 -9.91 0.69
C LYS A 406 -11.57 -8.76 1.64
N GLY A 407 -10.27 -8.55 1.87
CA GLY A 407 -9.75 -7.47 2.70
C GLY A 407 -10.05 -6.10 2.08
N ILE A 408 -9.74 -5.91 0.80
CA ILE A 408 -10.03 -4.66 0.09
C ILE A 408 -11.53 -4.37 0.04
N PHE A 409 -12.36 -5.35 -0.35
CA PHE A 409 -13.79 -5.11 -0.51
C PHE A 409 -14.43 -4.65 0.80
N LEU A 410 -14.08 -5.31 1.90
CA LEU A 410 -14.57 -4.93 3.23
C LEU A 410 -14.02 -3.56 3.67
N ALA A 411 -12.72 -3.31 3.45
CA ALA A 411 -12.10 -2.04 3.83
C ALA A 411 -12.70 -0.88 3.03
N GLN A 412 -12.80 -1.01 1.71
CA GLN A 412 -13.33 0.02 0.82
C GLN A 412 -14.80 0.33 1.12
N THR A 413 -15.62 -0.70 1.38
CA THR A 413 -17.03 -0.53 1.75
C THR A 413 -17.15 0.19 3.10
N PHE A 414 -16.33 -0.20 4.08
CA PHE A 414 -16.29 0.44 5.40
C PHE A 414 -15.84 1.90 5.31
N ILE A 415 -14.75 2.20 4.60
CA ILE A 415 -14.23 3.56 4.42
C ILE A 415 -15.27 4.45 3.72
N CYS A 416 -15.85 3.97 2.62
CA CYS A 416 -16.88 4.72 1.90
C CYS A 416 -18.10 5.01 2.79
N PHE A 417 -18.56 4.03 3.56
CA PHE A 417 -19.65 4.21 4.52
C PHE A 417 -19.30 5.26 5.59
N VAL A 418 -18.10 5.19 6.18
CA VAL A 418 -17.66 6.16 7.18
C VAL A 418 -17.57 7.58 6.59
N TYR A 419 -17.03 7.74 5.38
CA TYR A 419 -16.92 9.05 4.73
C TYR A 419 -18.29 9.69 4.46
N LEU A 420 -19.24 8.90 3.95
CA LEU A 420 -20.60 9.37 3.71
C LEU A 420 -21.33 9.70 5.02
N LEU A 421 -21.30 8.78 6.00
CA LEU A 421 -21.98 8.96 7.27
C LEU A 421 -21.42 10.17 8.02
N PHE A 422 -20.11 10.20 8.22
CA PHE A 422 -19.45 11.26 8.99
C PHE A 422 -19.57 12.62 8.28
N GLY A 423 -19.27 12.66 6.99
CA GLY A 423 -19.32 13.88 6.20
C GLY A 423 -20.71 14.50 6.16
N ALA A 424 -21.74 13.70 5.83
CA ALA A 424 -23.11 14.20 5.77
C ALA A 424 -23.63 14.62 7.16
N TYR A 425 -23.35 13.82 8.19
CA TYR A 425 -23.83 14.10 9.55
C TYR A 425 -23.25 15.39 10.13
N VAL A 426 -21.93 15.58 10.05
CA VAL A 426 -21.30 16.80 10.56
C VAL A 426 -21.69 18.00 9.72
N TYR A 427 -21.78 17.86 8.39
CA TYR A 427 -22.26 18.95 7.53
C TYR A 427 -23.71 19.34 7.83
N SER A 428 -24.57 18.40 8.25
CA SER A 428 -25.94 18.70 8.67
C SER A 428 -26.00 19.62 9.89
N ASN A 429 -25.02 19.50 10.78
CA ASN A 429 -24.96 20.27 12.02
C ASN A 429 -24.18 21.58 11.86
N PHE A 430 -23.06 21.57 11.13
CA PHE A 430 -22.15 22.72 11.04
C PHE A 430 -22.29 23.51 9.73
N GLY A 431 -22.91 22.93 8.69
CA GLY A 431 -23.14 23.59 7.41
C GLY A 431 -21.87 24.19 6.83
N GLN A 432 -21.95 25.46 6.43
CA GLN A 432 -20.84 26.21 5.84
C GLN A 432 -19.57 26.27 6.71
N TYR A 433 -19.68 26.02 8.02
CA TYR A 433 -18.57 26.09 8.96
C TYR A 433 -17.77 24.78 9.10
N SER A 434 -18.09 23.76 8.30
CA SER A 434 -17.40 22.47 8.33
C SER A 434 -15.99 22.59 7.74
N ALA A 435 -15.00 23.04 8.52
CA ALA A 435 -13.63 23.19 8.05
C ALA A 435 -12.93 21.83 7.83
N SER A 436 -11.86 21.83 7.02
CA SER A 436 -11.08 20.61 6.71
C SER A 436 -10.40 20.01 7.95
N ASN A 437 -10.11 20.85 8.95
CA ASN A 437 -9.62 20.45 10.26
C ASN A 437 -10.77 20.45 11.30
N ILE A 438 -11.77 19.61 11.04
CA ILE A 438 -13.02 19.60 11.82
C ILE A 438 -12.82 19.35 13.33
N GLY A 439 -11.76 18.63 13.70
CA GLY A 439 -11.39 18.38 15.10
C GLY A 439 -11.09 19.66 15.88
N ASN A 440 -10.71 20.74 15.20
CA ASN A 440 -10.44 22.03 15.83
C ASN A 440 -11.66 22.97 15.89
N VAL A 441 -12.76 22.62 15.24
CA VAL A 441 -13.98 23.47 15.20
C VAL A 441 -14.96 23.13 16.34
N ILE A 442 -14.77 21.98 17.00
CA ILE A 442 -15.69 21.48 18.01
C ILE A 442 -15.50 22.11 19.39
N GLN A 443 -16.62 22.30 20.11
CA GLN A 443 -16.67 22.66 21.52
C GLN A 443 -17.40 21.56 22.34
N PRO A 444 -17.23 21.48 23.67
CA PRO A 444 -16.28 22.21 24.51
C PRO A 444 -14.83 21.75 24.31
N TYR A 445 -13.89 22.59 24.76
CA TYR A 445 -12.45 22.35 24.70
C TYR A 445 -11.99 20.97 25.23
N SER A 446 -12.69 20.39 26.20
CA SER A 446 -12.38 19.06 26.73
C SER A 446 -12.59 17.94 25.70
N LEU A 447 -13.69 17.98 24.94
CA LEU A 447 -13.94 17.01 23.85
C LEU A 447 -13.00 17.24 22.68
N GLN A 448 -12.75 18.51 22.36
CA GLN A 448 -11.76 18.91 21.35
C GLN A 448 -10.39 18.34 21.68
N THR A 449 -9.91 18.54 22.91
CA THR A 449 -8.62 18.02 23.39
C THR A 449 -8.59 16.50 23.36
N ALA A 450 -9.66 15.82 23.80
CA ALA A 450 -9.74 14.36 23.74
C ALA A 450 -9.61 13.84 22.30
N GLY A 451 -10.39 14.37 21.37
CA GLY A 451 -10.31 14.01 19.94
C GLY A 451 -8.95 14.32 19.32
N ASN A 452 -8.35 15.46 19.66
CA ASN A 452 -7.03 15.88 19.20
C ASN A 452 -5.91 14.97 19.73
N VAL A 453 -5.97 14.53 20.99
CA VAL A 453 -5.00 13.57 21.54
C VAL A 453 -5.10 12.22 20.83
N LEU A 454 -6.30 11.71 20.59
CA LEU A 454 -6.48 10.46 19.84
C LEU A 454 -5.99 10.57 18.40
N SER A 455 -6.28 11.69 17.73
CA SER A 455 -5.80 11.98 16.37
C SER A 455 -4.28 12.12 16.31
N LEU A 456 -3.65 12.67 17.35
CA LEU A 456 -2.20 12.76 17.44
C LEU A 456 -1.56 11.37 17.58
N LEU A 457 -2.17 10.46 18.34
CA LEU A 457 -1.70 9.07 18.46
C LEU A 457 -1.76 8.34 17.11
N THR A 458 -2.87 8.47 16.39
CA THR A 458 -3.01 7.86 15.05
C THR A 458 -2.07 8.52 14.05
N GLY A 459 -1.88 9.85 14.14
CA GLY A 459 -0.92 10.61 13.34
C GLY A 459 0.53 10.16 13.53
N PHE A 460 0.95 9.83 14.76
CA PHE A 460 2.28 9.27 15.00
C PHE A 460 2.44 7.84 14.47
N ILE A 461 1.37 7.02 14.50
CA ILE A 461 1.37 5.70 13.86
C ILE A 461 1.55 5.86 12.33
N ALA A 462 0.85 6.82 11.72
CA ALA A 462 1.01 7.14 10.29
C ALA A 462 2.43 7.62 9.98
N VAL A 463 2.99 8.53 10.79
CA VAL A 463 4.38 8.99 10.67
C VAL A 463 5.35 7.81 10.68
N PHE A 464 5.19 6.89 11.62
CA PHE A 464 6.03 5.70 11.73
C PHE A 464 5.98 4.84 10.46
N LEU A 465 4.77 4.61 9.92
CA LEU A 465 4.55 3.84 8.70
C LEU A 465 5.16 4.52 7.47
N TYR A 466 4.79 5.77 7.21
CA TYR A 466 5.22 6.49 6.01
C TYR A 466 6.71 6.81 6.02
N PHE A 467 7.31 7.09 7.19
CA PHE A 467 8.76 7.28 7.26
C PHE A 467 9.51 5.98 6.99
N ASN A 468 9.16 4.87 7.65
CA ASN A 468 9.88 3.61 7.47
C ASN A 468 9.76 3.07 6.05
N ILE A 469 8.59 3.21 5.43
CA ILE A 469 8.37 2.80 4.05
C ILE A 469 9.02 3.83 3.11
N GLY A 470 8.78 5.12 3.29
CA GLY A 470 9.28 6.20 2.44
C GLY A 470 10.79 6.32 2.41
N MET A 471 11.45 6.29 3.57
CA MET A 471 12.91 6.30 3.65
C MET A 471 13.55 5.06 3.06
N LYS A 472 12.91 3.90 3.21
CA LYS A 472 13.38 2.68 2.55
C LYS A 472 13.27 2.82 1.04
N THR A 473 12.16 3.34 0.51
CA THR A 473 12.00 3.62 -0.92
C THR A 473 13.09 4.58 -1.41
N ILE A 474 13.30 5.70 -0.74
CA ILE A 474 14.32 6.69 -1.12
C ILE A 474 15.73 6.10 -1.07
N TYR A 475 16.05 5.37 0.00
CA TYR A 475 17.36 4.75 0.14
C TYR A 475 17.62 3.75 -1.00
N LEU A 476 16.66 2.87 -1.28
CA LEU A 476 16.82 1.83 -2.29
C LEU A 476 16.83 2.43 -3.71
N GLU A 477 15.85 3.28 -4.02
CA GLU A 477 15.56 3.67 -5.39
C GLU A 477 16.32 4.92 -5.83
N VAL A 478 16.67 5.82 -4.90
CA VAL A 478 17.45 7.03 -5.22
C VAL A 478 18.91 6.79 -4.85
N PHE A 479 19.21 6.48 -3.60
CA PHE A 479 20.61 6.42 -3.15
C PHE A 479 21.34 5.17 -3.63
N GLN A 480 20.75 4.00 -3.48
CA GLN A 480 21.40 2.74 -3.87
C GLN A 480 21.39 2.53 -5.39
N GLU A 481 20.31 2.88 -6.09
CA GLU A 481 20.25 2.68 -7.55
C GLU A 481 20.85 3.83 -8.37
N ILE A 482 20.58 5.10 -8.04
CA ILE A 482 21.09 6.23 -8.84
C ILE A 482 22.50 6.62 -8.37
N PHE A 483 22.67 6.78 -7.05
CA PHE A 483 23.95 7.19 -6.47
C PHE A 483 24.88 6.02 -6.10
N HIS A 484 24.48 4.77 -6.40
CA HIS A 484 25.29 3.56 -6.17
C HIS A 484 25.72 3.37 -4.70
N PHE A 485 24.88 3.77 -3.75
CA PHE A 485 25.15 3.57 -2.32
C PHE A 485 25.18 2.08 -1.94
N PRO A 486 25.90 1.72 -0.86
CA PRO A 486 25.97 0.33 -0.42
C PRO A 486 24.59 -0.20 0.00
N PRO A 487 24.30 -1.51 -0.17
CA PRO A 487 23.04 -2.09 0.23
C PRO A 487 22.73 -1.86 1.72
N ILE A 488 21.46 -1.60 2.06
CA ILE A 488 21.00 -1.32 3.44
C ILE A 488 21.26 -2.47 4.44
N THR A 489 21.57 -3.67 3.94
CA THR A 489 21.95 -4.84 4.74
C THR A 489 23.38 -4.74 5.27
N THR A 490 24.25 -4.02 4.57
CA THR A 490 25.64 -3.81 4.98
C THR A 490 25.74 -2.82 6.14
N ASN A 491 26.77 -2.94 6.98
CA ASN A 491 26.97 -2.01 8.10
C ASN A 491 27.14 -0.56 7.64
N LYS A 492 27.82 -0.34 6.50
CA LYS A 492 27.93 0.99 5.86
C LYS A 492 26.56 1.52 5.44
N GLY A 493 25.72 0.68 4.84
CA GLY A 493 24.38 1.09 4.43
C GLY A 493 23.45 1.39 5.61
N LYS A 494 23.58 0.65 6.73
CA LYS A 494 22.86 0.96 7.97
C LYS A 494 23.22 2.35 8.51
N VAL A 495 24.52 2.66 8.61
CA VAL A 495 24.99 3.98 9.07
C VAL A 495 24.47 5.09 8.16
N MET A 496 24.55 4.89 6.84
CA MET A 496 24.08 5.87 5.87
C MET A 496 22.57 6.11 5.96
N TRP A 497 21.79 5.06 6.21
CA TRP A 497 20.36 5.19 6.43
C TRP A 497 20.04 6.01 7.69
N TYR A 498 20.74 5.76 8.80
CA TYR A 498 20.59 6.56 10.02
C TYR A 498 21.03 8.02 9.86
N ALA A 499 21.97 8.30 8.95
CA ALA A 499 22.37 9.67 8.62
C ALA A 499 21.35 10.37 7.71
N LEU A 500 20.77 9.65 6.74
CA LEU A 500 19.78 10.20 5.80
C LEU A 500 18.42 10.46 6.45
N GLY A 501 18.04 9.70 7.48
CA GLY A 501 16.78 9.88 8.21
C GLY A 501 16.57 11.30 8.73
N PRO A 502 17.49 11.86 9.55
CA PRO A 502 17.42 13.24 10.02
C PRO A 502 17.38 14.27 8.89
N VAL A 503 18.17 14.09 7.83
CA VAL A 503 18.17 15.00 6.66
C VAL A 503 16.80 15.04 6.01
N TYR A 504 16.16 13.88 5.83
CA TYR A 504 14.82 13.79 5.27
C TYR A 504 13.77 14.51 6.13
N TRP A 505 13.83 14.33 7.45
CA TRP A 505 12.93 15.03 8.38
C TRP A 505 13.11 16.55 8.37
N ILE A 506 14.36 17.02 8.31
CA ILE A 506 14.68 18.46 8.23
C ILE A 506 14.12 19.05 6.94
N LEU A 507 14.33 18.37 5.80
CA LEU A 507 13.79 18.82 4.51
C LEU A 507 12.25 18.83 4.50
N ALA A 508 11.62 17.80 5.06
CA ALA A 508 10.15 17.74 5.15
C ALA A 508 9.60 18.85 6.04
N PHE A 509 10.27 19.16 7.15
CA PHE A 509 9.95 20.30 8.02
C PHE A 509 10.07 21.64 7.27
N ILE A 510 11.15 21.86 6.51
CA ILE A 510 11.34 23.09 5.73
C ILE A 510 10.18 23.28 4.75
N VAL A 511 9.78 22.23 4.04
CA VAL A 511 8.65 22.30 3.09
C VAL A 511 7.33 22.55 3.81
N ALA A 512 7.06 21.86 4.92
CA ALA A 512 5.85 22.07 5.73
C ALA A 512 5.76 23.50 6.30
N ALA A 513 6.89 24.09 6.72
CA ALA A 513 6.94 25.41 7.32
C ALA A 513 6.97 26.55 6.29
N ALA A 514 7.41 26.25 5.06
CA ALA A 514 7.41 27.20 3.95
C ALA A 514 6.00 27.52 3.44
N VAL A 515 5.13 26.51 3.34
CA VAL A 515 3.72 26.66 2.92
C VAL A 515 2.81 26.24 4.08
N PRO A 516 2.61 27.11 5.08
CA PRO A 516 1.88 26.74 6.28
C PRO A 516 0.37 26.83 6.01
N ASN A 517 -0.14 25.96 5.14
CA ASN A 517 -1.56 25.77 4.87
C ASN A 517 -1.83 24.28 4.64
N LEU A 518 -2.48 23.63 5.61
CA LEU A 518 -2.68 22.17 5.57
C LEU A 518 -3.52 21.76 4.37
N SER A 519 -4.62 22.48 4.12
CA SER A 519 -5.54 22.14 3.03
C SER A 519 -4.92 22.33 1.66
N GLY A 520 -4.13 23.38 1.46
CA GLY A 520 -3.44 23.68 0.21
C GLY A 520 -2.38 22.63 -0.12
N ILE A 521 -1.55 22.22 0.85
CA ILE A 521 -0.59 21.13 0.63
C ILE A 521 -1.36 19.81 0.37
N VAL A 522 -2.39 19.50 1.16
CA VAL A 522 -3.19 18.27 0.97
C VAL A 522 -3.82 18.21 -0.42
N ASN A 523 -4.45 19.30 -0.88
CA ASN A 523 -5.07 19.36 -2.20
C ASN A 523 -4.02 19.29 -3.31
N PHE A 524 -2.89 19.98 -3.17
CA PHE A 524 -1.80 19.91 -4.15
C PHE A 524 -1.23 18.48 -4.27
N VAL A 525 -0.97 17.83 -3.14
CA VAL A 525 -0.47 16.44 -3.11
C VAL A 525 -1.52 15.47 -3.61
N GLY A 526 -2.79 15.65 -3.22
CA GLY A 526 -3.93 14.87 -3.69
C GLY A 526 -4.13 14.96 -5.20
N GLY A 527 -4.14 16.17 -5.75
CA GLY A 527 -4.33 16.45 -7.17
C GLY A 527 -3.17 15.97 -8.04
N LEU A 528 -1.93 16.22 -7.61
CA LEU A 528 -0.74 15.90 -8.42
C LEU A 528 -0.29 14.45 -8.26
N PHE A 529 -0.24 13.92 -7.03
CA PHE A 529 0.30 12.58 -6.77
C PHE A 529 -0.80 11.58 -6.39
N GLY A 530 -1.71 11.95 -5.49
CA GLY A 530 -2.77 11.08 -4.99
C GLY A 530 -3.64 10.52 -6.13
N LEU A 531 -4.08 11.37 -7.05
CA LEU A 531 -4.84 10.99 -8.24
C LEU A 531 -4.07 10.01 -9.12
N ASN A 532 -2.78 10.28 -9.35
CA ASN A 532 -1.99 9.44 -10.25
C ASN A 532 -1.73 8.06 -9.64
N PHE A 533 -1.28 7.97 -8.39
CA PHE A 533 -0.99 6.68 -7.76
C PHE A 533 -2.23 5.85 -7.41
N THR A 534 -3.40 6.49 -7.30
CA THR A 534 -4.65 5.80 -6.96
C THR A 534 -5.44 5.43 -8.20
N TYR A 535 -5.42 6.24 -9.27
CA TYR A 535 -6.28 6.05 -10.44
C TYR A 535 -5.47 5.82 -11.72
N THR A 536 -4.66 6.81 -12.13
CA THR A 536 -3.95 6.80 -13.42
C THR A 536 -2.96 5.65 -13.56
N PHE A 537 -2.05 5.52 -12.61
CA PHE A 537 -0.96 4.54 -12.63
C PHE A 537 -1.49 3.11 -12.54
N PRO A 538 -2.32 2.73 -11.56
CA PRO A 538 -2.94 1.40 -11.54
C PRO A 538 -3.66 1.04 -12.84
N GLY A 539 -4.41 1.98 -13.44
CA GLY A 539 -5.08 1.78 -14.73
C GLY A 539 -4.09 1.54 -15.87
N LEU A 540 -3.04 2.35 -15.99
CA LEU A 540 -2.00 2.21 -17.02
C LEU A 540 -1.30 0.86 -16.91
N MET A 541 -0.90 0.48 -15.70
CA MET A 541 -0.29 -0.81 -15.39
C MET A 541 -1.20 -1.97 -15.80
N PHE A 542 -2.51 -1.87 -15.52
CA PHE A 542 -3.47 -2.92 -15.86
C PHE A 542 -3.63 -3.11 -17.37
N VAL A 543 -3.72 -2.01 -18.14
CA VAL A 543 -3.77 -2.07 -19.61
C VAL A 543 -2.49 -2.71 -20.15
N GLY A 544 -1.31 -2.27 -19.67
CA GLY A 544 -0.03 -2.85 -20.09
C GLY A 544 0.06 -4.35 -19.84
N TYR A 545 -0.37 -4.80 -18.66
CA TYR A 545 -0.43 -6.21 -18.31
C TYR A 545 -1.39 -7.01 -19.21
N LEU A 546 -2.63 -6.53 -19.40
CA LEU A 546 -3.63 -7.21 -20.24
C LEU A 546 -3.22 -7.28 -21.71
N VAL A 547 -2.59 -6.23 -22.23
CA VAL A 547 -2.09 -6.20 -23.60
C VAL A 547 -0.98 -7.23 -23.77
N GLN A 548 0.01 -7.28 -22.88
CA GLN A 548 1.11 -8.23 -23.00
C GLN A 548 0.65 -9.68 -22.83
N ARG A 549 -0.20 -9.95 -21.84
CA ARG A 549 -0.80 -11.28 -21.65
C ARG A 549 -1.70 -11.68 -22.81
N GLY A 550 -2.44 -10.71 -23.36
CA GLY A 550 -3.37 -10.96 -24.46
C GLY A 550 -2.69 -11.12 -25.82
N ALA A 551 -1.43 -10.70 -25.94
CA ALA A 551 -0.71 -10.74 -27.21
C ALA A 551 -0.06 -12.10 -27.50
N ALA A 552 0.07 -12.99 -26.51
CA ALA A 552 0.67 -14.31 -26.67
C ALA A 552 -0.08 -15.16 -27.73
N LEU A 553 0.69 -15.70 -28.69
CA LEU A 553 0.19 -16.63 -29.70
C LEU A 553 0.39 -18.10 -29.26
N PRO A 554 -0.37 -19.06 -29.82
CA PRO A 554 -0.11 -20.48 -29.61
C PRO A 554 1.32 -20.84 -30.02
N GLY A 555 2.10 -21.41 -29.10
CA GLY A 555 3.52 -21.77 -29.30
C GLY A 555 4.53 -20.72 -28.80
N GLU A 556 4.08 -19.53 -28.39
CA GLU A 556 4.89 -18.59 -27.63
C GLU A 556 4.86 -18.89 -26.14
N GLY A 557 5.98 -18.68 -25.46
CA GLY A 557 6.06 -18.87 -24.02
C GLY A 557 7.49 -18.91 -23.52
N PHE A 558 7.62 -19.13 -22.22
CA PHE A 558 8.89 -19.42 -21.58
C PHE A 558 9.04 -20.93 -21.40
N ASP A 559 10.16 -21.49 -21.83
CA ASP A 559 10.52 -22.88 -21.57
C ASP A 559 11.52 -22.94 -20.40
N PRO A 560 11.15 -23.56 -19.26
CA PRO A 560 11.99 -23.62 -18.06
C PRO A 560 13.26 -24.47 -18.23
N VAL A 561 13.24 -25.45 -19.16
CA VAL A 561 14.36 -26.37 -19.38
C VAL A 561 15.44 -25.70 -20.22
N THR A 562 15.05 -25.09 -21.34
CA THR A 562 15.99 -24.38 -22.22
C THR A 562 16.31 -22.96 -21.73
N GLY A 563 15.45 -22.38 -20.89
CA GLY A 563 15.55 -21.00 -20.43
C GLY A 563 15.38 -19.96 -21.55
N GLN A 564 14.83 -20.37 -22.70
CA GLN A 564 14.57 -19.49 -23.84
C GLN A 564 13.11 -19.04 -23.86
N THR A 565 12.88 -17.79 -24.24
CA THR A 565 11.54 -17.26 -24.49
C THR A 565 11.29 -17.23 -25.98
N THR A 566 10.28 -17.97 -26.44
CA THR A 566 9.85 -17.94 -27.85
C THR A 566 8.86 -16.81 -28.06
N ARG A 567 9.23 -15.85 -28.91
CA ARG A 567 8.34 -14.79 -29.41
C ARG A 567 8.35 -14.83 -30.94
N LEU A 568 7.19 -15.01 -31.55
CA LEU A 568 7.01 -15.06 -33.00
C LEU A 568 6.94 -13.65 -33.60
N ASP A 569 6.52 -12.66 -32.83
CA ASP A 569 6.50 -11.26 -33.24
C ASP A 569 6.84 -10.28 -32.11
N THR A 570 7.25 -9.07 -32.51
CA THR A 570 7.60 -7.98 -31.60
C THR A 570 7.00 -6.65 -32.06
N GLY A 571 6.99 -5.65 -31.18
CA GLY A 571 6.61 -4.27 -31.51
C GLY A 571 5.10 -4.02 -31.54
N VAL A 572 4.69 -3.01 -32.31
CA VAL A 572 3.32 -2.43 -32.29
C VAL A 572 2.25 -3.42 -32.71
N LYS A 573 2.55 -4.35 -33.64
CA LYS A 573 1.60 -5.39 -34.08
C LYS A 573 1.15 -6.29 -32.92
N ARG A 574 2.11 -6.68 -32.06
CA ARG A 574 1.86 -7.48 -30.84
C ARG A 574 0.96 -6.72 -29.86
N TRP A 575 1.28 -5.44 -29.62
CA TRP A 575 0.50 -4.58 -28.73
C TRP A 575 -0.94 -4.36 -29.24
N LEU A 576 -1.12 -4.12 -30.53
CA LEU A 576 -2.46 -3.98 -31.13
C LEU A 576 -3.27 -5.27 -31.02
N ARG A 577 -2.65 -6.43 -31.23
CA ARG A 577 -3.32 -7.74 -31.04
C ARG A 577 -3.75 -7.94 -29.60
N GLY A 578 -2.84 -7.72 -28.66
CA GLY A 578 -3.14 -7.83 -27.22
C GLY A 578 -4.24 -6.87 -26.78
N TYR A 579 -4.21 -5.64 -27.28
CA TYR A 579 -5.26 -4.65 -27.00
C TYR A 579 -6.63 -5.12 -27.50
N LYS A 580 -6.70 -5.66 -28.72
CA LYS A 580 -7.94 -6.16 -29.32
C LYS A 580 -8.52 -7.38 -28.59
N LYS A 581 -7.70 -8.26 -28.01
CA LYS A 581 -8.20 -9.44 -27.28
C LYS A 581 -9.10 -9.07 -26.10
N TYR A 582 -8.75 -8.00 -25.38
CA TYR A 582 -9.53 -7.46 -24.28
C TYR A 582 -10.04 -6.05 -24.59
N PHE A 583 -10.55 -5.84 -25.82
CA PHE A 583 -10.87 -4.51 -26.35
C PHE A 583 -11.75 -3.66 -25.41
N PHE A 584 -12.86 -4.22 -24.90
CA PHE A 584 -13.77 -3.48 -24.02
C PHE A 584 -13.12 -3.07 -22.71
N LEU A 585 -12.42 -4.00 -22.05
CA LEU A 585 -11.77 -3.75 -20.77
C LEU A 585 -10.57 -2.79 -20.90
N ASN A 586 -9.77 -2.96 -21.94
CA ASN A 586 -8.65 -2.06 -22.24
C ASN A 586 -9.14 -0.67 -22.61
N THR A 587 -10.21 -0.54 -23.38
CA THR A 587 -10.78 0.77 -23.76
C THR A 587 -11.40 1.47 -22.56
N PHE A 588 -12.19 0.77 -21.75
CA PHE A 588 -12.71 1.30 -20.50
C PHE A 588 -11.58 1.79 -19.59
N THR A 589 -10.55 0.97 -19.39
CA THR A 589 -9.42 1.33 -18.52
C THR A 589 -8.59 2.47 -19.11
N SER A 590 -8.47 2.55 -20.44
CA SER A 590 -7.76 3.66 -21.10
C SER A 590 -8.52 4.98 -20.94
N VAL A 591 -9.84 4.98 -21.08
CA VAL A 591 -10.68 6.16 -20.78
C VAL A 591 -10.54 6.54 -19.30
N TYR A 592 -10.57 5.56 -18.40
CA TYR A 592 -10.34 5.77 -16.98
C TYR A 592 -8.99 6.43 -16.67
N VAL A 593 -7.91 6.01 -17.33
CA VAL A 593 -6.57 6.63 -17.22
C VAL A 593 -6.58 8.07 -17.73
N LEU A 594 -7.23 8.34 -18.87
CA LEU A 594 -7.33 9.69 -19.42
C LEU A 594 -8.14 10.62 -18.52
N CYS A 595 -9.23 10.11 -17.92
CA CYS A 595 -10.00 10.84 -16.92
C CYS A 595 -9.16 11.12 -15.67
N GLY A 596 -8.35 10.15 -15.20
CA GLY A 596 -7.43 10.34 -14.08
C GLY A 596 -6.40 11.45 -14.35
N LEU A 597 -5.80 11.48 -15.54
CA LEU A 597 -4.88 12.54 -15.96
C LEU A 597 -5.56 13.89 -16.07
N ALA A 598 -6.75 13.95 -16.65
CA ALA A 598 -7.53 15.18 -16.75
C ALA A 598 -7.89 15.74 -15.37
N CYS A 599 -8.36 14.87 -14.45
CA CYS A 599 -8.62 15.24 -13.06
C CYS A 599 -7.34 15.71 -12.36
N SER A 600 -6.19 15.10 -12.63
CA SER A 600 -4.92 15.48 -12.00
C SER A 600 -4.47 16.87 -12.45
N GLY A 601 -4.61 17.18 -13.75
CA GLY A 601 -4.34 18.51 -14.27
C GLY A 601 -5.27 19.58 -13.68
N MET A 602 -6.58 19.32 -13.67
CA MET A 602 -7.57 20.25 -13.11
C MET A 602 -7.44 20.43 -11.60
N GLY A 603 -7.18 19.35 -10.85
CA GLY A 603 -6.96 19.38 -9.40
C GLY A 603 -5.70 20.16 -9.03
N THR A 604 -4.58 19.86 -9.69
CA THR A 604 -3.33 20.61 -9.47
C THR A 604 -3.51 22.10 -9.75
N TRP A 605 -4.20 22.46 -10.83
CA TRP A 605 -4.54 23.86 -11.12
C TRP A 605 -5.41 24.48 -10.01
N ALA A 606 -6.48 23.79 -9.59
CA ALA A 606 -7.38 24.29 -8.56
C ALA A 606 -6.70 24.45 -7.19
N ALA A 607 -5.78 23.57 -6.84
CA ALA A 607 -4.96 23.67 -5.64
C ALA A 607 -4.02 24.88 -5.68
N VAL A 608 -3.41 25.16 -6.84
CA VAL A 608 -2.56 26.35 -7.04
C VAL A 608 -3.39 27.63 -6.95
N GLU A 609 -4.55 27.70 -7.60
CA GLU A 609 -5.47 28.85 -7.48
C GLU A 609 -5.95 29.05 -6.04
N GLY A 610 -6.26 27.95 -5.33
CA GLY A 610 -6.62 28.00 -3.91
C GLY A 610 -5.49 28.58 -3.05
N LEU A 611 -4.25 28.15 -3.28
CA LEU A 611 -3.07 28.70 -2.59
C LEU A 611 -2.87 30.19 -2.91
N ILE A 612 -3.03 30.61 -4.16
CA ILE A 612 -2.93 32.02 -4.58
C ILE A 612 -4.02 32.86 -3.88
N ALA A 613 -5.25 32.36 -3.83
CA ALA A 613 -6.36 33.05 -3.17
C ALA A 613 -6.15 33.18 -1.65
N VAL A 614 -5.62 32.12 -1.01
CA VAL A 614 -5.38 32.10 0.44
C VAL A 614 -4.18 32.97 0.84
N PHE A 615 -3.09 32.98 0.06
CA PHE A 615 -1.91 33.80 0.35
C PHE A 615 -1.93 35.20 -0.29
N GLY A 616 -2.92 35.49 -1.15
CA GLY A 616 -3.04 36.75 -1.87
C GLY A 616 -3.54 37.93 -1.03
N PRO A 617 -3.69 39.13 -1.63
CA PRO A 617 -4.16 40.33 -0.95
C PRO A 617 -5.56 40.13 -0.34
N GLY A 618 -5.67 40.21 0.99
CA GLY A 618 -6.93 39.97 1.72
C GLY A 618 -7.15 38.52 2.18
N GLY A 619 -6.20 37.62 1.92
CA GLY A 619 -6.17 36.24 2.39
C GLY A 619 -5.67 36.07 3.84
N THR A 620 -5.24 34.86 4.21
CA THR A 620 -4.79 34.55 5.58
C THR A 620 -3.31 34.90 5.77
N VAL A 621 -3.01 35.63 6.85
CA VAL A 621 -1.71 36.29 7.11
C VAL A 621 -0.63 35.32 7.64
N ALA A 622 -0.74 34.01 7.38
CA ALA A 622 0.20 33.03 7.92
C ALA A 622 1.56 33.16 7.19
N THR A 623 2.52 33.80 7.85
CA THR A 623 3.89 33.95 7.34
C THR A 623 4.66 32.63 7.45
N SER A 624 5.42 32.27 6.42
CA SER A 624 6.34 31.14 6.47
C SER A 624 7.25 31.23 7.70
N PHE A 625 7.50 30.10 8.37
CA PHE A 625 8.28 30.04 9.61
C PHE A 625 7.78 31.01 10.73
N GLY A 626 6.47 31.26 10.78
CA GLY A 626 5.86 32.14 11.78
C GLY A 626 5.49 31.45 13.11
N CYS A 627 5.38 32.24 14.18
CA CYS A 627 4.81 31.77 15.44
C CYS A 627 3.27 31.63 15.47
N PRO A 628 2.49 32.44 14.73
CA PRO A 628 1.06 32.22 14.65
C PRO A 628 0.75 30.84 14.05
N VAL A 629 -0.19 30.13 14.66
CA VAL A 629 -0.66 28.85 14.12
C VAL A 629 -1.30 29.10 12.76
N PRO A 630 -0.80 28.46 11.68
CA PRO A 630 -1.44 28.53 10.40
C PRO A 630 -2.80 27.88 10.44
N VAL A 631 -3.64 28.44 9.60
CA VAL A 631 -5.08 28.29 9.66
C VAL A 631 -5.57 27.31 8.62
#